data_AF-A0A0S8A071-F1
#
_entry.id   AF-A0A0S8A071-F1
#
_cell.length_a   1.000
_cell.length_b   1.000
_cell.length_c   1.000
_cell.angle_alpha   90.00
_cell.angle_beta   90.00
_cell.angle_gamma   90.00
#
_symmetry.space_group_name_H-M   'P 1'
#
loop_
_entity.id
_entity.type
_entity.pdbx_description
1 polymer ?
#
loop_
_entity_poly.entity_id
_entity_poly.type
_entity_poly.pdbx_seq_one_letter_code
_entity_poly.pdbx_strand_id
1 'polypeptide(L)'
;MLPDAVNLGYKNMEGSVIHAVNDTPVKDLRHLMQLIENAVGKYLKIETDFGNVIMLDLPKARARNEQILQKYQIYSDRSTEFK
;
A
#
# COMPACT_ATOMS: atom_id res chain seq x y z
N MET A 1 -0.62 0.53 -10.51
CA MET A 1 0.46 0.41 -9.49
C MET A 1 1.82 0.74 -10.10
N LEU A 2 2.82 1.18 -9.32
CA LEU A 2 4.21 1.36 -9.81
C LEU A 2 4.97 0.02 -9.83
N PRO A 3 5.36 -0.54 -10.99
CA PRO A 3 5.94 -1.89 -11.05
C PRO A 3 7.26 -2.06 -10.29
N ASP A 4 7.27 -2.96 -9.32
CA ASP A 4 8.46 -3.38 -8.57
C ASP A 4 8.41 -4.88 -8.22
N ALA A 5 9.52 -5.44 -7.73
CA ALA A 5 9.58 -6.83 -7.29
C ALA A 5 8.64 -7.09 -6.10
N VAL A 6 8.39 -6.07 -5.26
CA VAL A 6 7.51 -6.19 -4.08
C VAL A 6 6.02 -6.27 -4.41
N ASN A 7 5.60 -5.88 -5.63
CA ASN A 7 4.20 -5.92 -6.07
C ASN A 7 3.99 -6.76 -7.34
N LEU A 8 4.89 -7.72 -7.58
CA LEU A 8 4.76 -8.67 -8.67
C LEU A 8 3.45 -9.47 -8.52
N GLY A 9 2.64 -9.49 -9.58
CA GLY A 9 1.31 -10.12 -9.58
C GLY A 9 0.15 -9.13 -9.43
N TYR A 10 0.40 -7.90 -8.98
CA TYR A 10 -0.64 -6.87 -8.78
C TYR A 10 -0.59 -5.71 -9.79
N LYS A 11 0.24 -5.84 -10.83
CA LYS A 11 0.53 -4.74 -11.78
C LYS A 11 -0.71 -4.25 -12.56
N ASN A 12 -1.66 -5.13 -12.83
CA ASN A 12 -2.86 -4.84 -13.61
C ASN A 12 -4.06 -4.43 -12.76
N MET A 13 -3.89 -4.26 -11.45
CA MET A 13 -4.96 -3.76 -10.58
C MET A 13 -5.10 -2.25 -10.76
N GLU A 14 -6.23 -1.84 -11.31
CA GLU A 14 -6.63 -0.45 -11.54
C GLU A 14 -8.10 -0.26 -11.14
N GLY A 15 -8.45 0.92 -10.65
CA GLY A 15 -9.84 1.28 -10.33
C GLY A 15 -10.50 0.50 -9.19
N SER A 16 -9.74 -0.18 -8.33
CA SER A 16 -10.29 -0.93 -7.19
C SER A 16 -10.43 -0.05 -5.95
N VAL A 17 -11.53 -0.21 -5.21
CA VAL A 17 -11.74 0.50 -3.94
C VAL A 17 -11.17 -0.34 -2.81
N ILE A 18 -10.38 0.27 -1.92
CA ILE A 18 -9.85 -0.42 -0.73
C ILE A 18 -10.96 -0.52 0.31
N HIS A 19 -11.29 -1.75 0.71
CA HIS A 19 -12.32 -2.05 1.71
C HIS A 19 -11.73 -2.18 3.12
N ALA A 20 -10.66 -2.96 3.29
CA ALA A 20 -10.06 -3.21 4.59
C ALA A 20 -8.53 -3.36 4.52
N VAL A 21 -7.85 -3.07 5.64
CA VAL A 21 -6.43 -3.35 5.83
C VAL A 21 -6.26 -4.17 7.11
N ASN A 22 -5.61 -5.33 7.03
CA ASN A 22 -5.46 -6.28 8.13
C ASN A 22 -6.79 -6.51 8.87
N ASP A 23 -7.84 -6.84 8.10
CA ASP A 23 -9.20 -7.10 8.58
C ASP A 23 -9.90 -5.87 9.23
N THR A 24 -9.28 -4.68 9.18
CA THR A 24 -9.88 -3.43 9.68
C THR A 24 -10.49 -2.62 8.53
N PRO A 25 -11.80 -2.33 8.54
CA PRO A 25 -12.45 -1.55 7.49
C PRO A 25 -11.90 -0.13 7.40
N VAL A 26 -11.59 0.29 6.18
CA VAL A 26 -11.09 1.64 5.88
C VAL A 26 -12.28 2.59 5.76
N LYS A 27 -12.15 3.79 6.35
CA LYS A 27 -13.22 4.80 6.36
C LYS A 27 -12.94 5.92 5.36
N ASP A 28 -11.68 6.36 5.33
CA ASP A 28 -11.18 7.43 4.50
C ASP A 28 -9.67 7.24 4.27
N LEU A 29 -9.08 8.10 3.45
CA LEU A 29 -7.66 8.04 3.11
C LEU A 29 -6.75 8.28 4.33
N ARG A 30 -7.13 9.12 5.29
CA ARG A 30 -6.33 9.34 6.51
C ARG A 30 -6.31 8.08 7.36
N HIS A 31 -7.47 7.44 7.52
CA HIS A 31 -7.59 6.18 8.23
C HIS A 31 -6.77 5.07 7.57
N LEU A 32 -6.80 4.99 6.22
CA LEU A 32 -5.96 4.06 5.47
C LEU A 32 -4.47 4.24 5.79
N MET A 33 -4.00 5.49 5.78
CA MET A 33 -2.59 5.80 6.04
C MET A 33 -2.19 5.42 7.47
N GLN A 34 -3.01 5.76 8.46
CA GLN A 34 -2.79 5.35 9.85
C GLN A 34 -2.71 3.84 10.01
N LEU A 35 -3.56 3.07 9.31
CA LEU A 35 -3.54 1.61 9.36
C LEU A 35 -2.24 1.06 8.75
N ILE A 36 -1.74 1.62 7.65
CA ILE A 36 -0.49 1.20 7.01
C ILE A 36 0.73 1.56 7.86
N GLU A 37 0.72 2.73 8.50
CA GLU A 37 1.81 3.19 9.39
C GLU A 37 1.96 2.33 10.62
N ASN A 38 0.82 2.10 11.29
CA ASN A 38 0.74 1.31 12.51
C ASN A 38 0.71 -0.19 12.23
N ALA A 39 0.68 -0.61 10.95
CA ALA A 39 0.76 -2.02 10.61
C ALA A 39 2.07 -2.62 11.10
N VAL A 40 1.92 -3.53 12.06
CA VAL A 40 2.99 -4.35 12.62
C VAL A 40 2.82 -5.78 12.13
N GLY A 41 3.94 -6.45 11.83
CA GLY A 41 3.94 -7.83 11.36
C GLY A 41 4.72 -8.02 10.07
N LYS A 42 4.64 -9.25 9.55
CA LYS A 42 5.38 -9.65 8.33
C LYS A 42 4.63 -9.30 7.06
N TYR A 43 3.31 -9.28 7.09
CA TYR A 43 2.46 -9.07 5.92
C TYR A 43 1.47 -7.94 6.16
N LEU A 44 1.24 -7.15 5.12
CA LEU A 44 0.16 -6.19 5.00
C LEU A 44 -0.90 -6.79 4.08
N LYS A 45 -2.09 -7.06 4.62
CA LYS A 45 -3.26 -7.55 3.87
C LYS A 45 -4.12 -6.34 3.52
N ILE A 46 -4.37 -6.12 2.23
CA ILE A 46 -5.27 -5.09 1.73
C ILE A 46 -6.38 -5.78 0.95
N GLU A 47 -7.61 -5.57 1.36
CA GLU A 47 -8.80 -6.14 0.72
C GLU A 47 -9.47 -5.07 -0.12
N THR A 48 -9.90 -5.44 -1.32
CA THR A 48 -10.67 -4.56 -2.20
C THR A 48 -12.17 -4.85 -2.09
N ASP A 49 -12.98 -3.90 -2.53
CA ASP A 49 -14.44 -4.02 -2.66
C ASP A 49 -14.90 -5.23 -3.48
N PHE A 50 -14.15 -5.62 -4.51
CA PHE A 50 -14.41 -6.82 -5.30
C PHE A 50 -13.95 -8.15 -4.65
N GLY A 51 -13.57 -8.13 -3.37
CA GLY A 51 -13.09 -9.31 -2.65
C GLY A 51 -11.67 -9.77 -3.01
N ASN A 52 -10.91 -8.98 -3.79
CA ASN A 52 -9.52 -9.28 -4.06
C ASN A 52 -8.66 -8.97 -2.82
N VAL A 53 -7.64 -9.78 -2.59
CA VAL A 53 -6.72 -9.61 -1.47
C VAL A 53 -5.31 -9.39 -2.00
N ILE A 54 -4.70 -8.28 -1.61
CA ILE A 54 -3.32 -7.93 -1.88
C ILE A 54 -2.52 -8.23 -0.61
N MET A 55 -1.53 -9.10 -0.70
CA MET A 55 -0.61 -9.39 0.39
C MET A 55 0.78 -8.88 0.05
N LEU A 56 1.29 -7.95 0.85
CA LEU A 56 2.63 -7.39 0.71
C LEU A 56 3.49 -7.76 1.91
N ASP A 57 4.75 -8.09 1.68
CA ASP A 57 5.74 -8.28 2.74
C ASP A 57 6.14 -6.90 3.29
N LEU A 58 5.70 -6.58 4.50
CA LEU A 58 5.80 -5.24 5.10
C LEU A 58 7.26 -4.76 5.24
N PRO A 59 8.21 -5.53 5.80
CA PRO A 59 9.60 -5.08 5.88
C PRO A 59 10.23 -4.91 4.50
N LYS A 60 9.93 -5.78 3.52
CA LYS A 60 10.44 -5.59 2.15
C LYS A 60 9.84 -4.37 1.46
N ALA A 61 8.54 -4.13 1.62
CA ALA A 61 7.86 -2.98 1.05
C ALA A 61 8.44 -1.67 1.61
N ARG A 62 8.64 -1.60 2.94
CA ARG A 62 9.27 -0.43 3.58
C ARG A 62 10.70 -0.22 3.11
N ALA A 63 11.51 -1.28 3.01
CA ALA A 63 12.89 -1.19 2.54
C ALA A 63 13.04 -0.78 1.07
N ARG A 64 12.04 -1.08 0.23
CA ARG A 64 12.05 -0.70 -1.20
C ARG A 64 11.39 0.64 -1.49
N ASN A 65 10.73 1.26 -0.50
CA ASN A 65 10.00 2.51 -0.70
C ASN A 65 10.88 3.61 -1.31
N GLU A 66 12.03 3.90 -0.71
CA GLU A 66 12.96 4.92 -1.22
C GLU A 66 13.45 4.62 -2.64
N GLN A 67 13.76 3.35 -2.93
CA GLN A 67 14.24 2.93 -4.25
C GLN A 67 13.16 3.07 -5.32
N ILE A 68 11.90 2.78 -5.00
CA ILE A 68 10.76 2.95 -5.89
C ILE A 68 10.54 4.45 -6.16
N LEU A 69 10.53 5.28 -5.12
CA LEU A 69 10.38 6.74 -5.27
C LEU A 69 11.47 7.33 -6.17
N GLN A 70 12.73 6.96 -5.94
CA GLN A 70 13.85 7.40 -6.78
C GLN A 70 13.71 6.94 -8.23
N LYS A 71 13.37 5.66 -8.45
CA LYS A 71 13.19 5.08 -9.79
C LYS A 71 12.10 5.80 -10.61
N TYR A 72 11.03 6.23 -9.95
CA TYR A 72 9.90 6.91 -10.59
C TYR A 72 9.94 8.44 -10.45
N GLN A 73 11.04 9.00 -9.95
CA GLN A 73 11.23 10.45 -9.74
C GLN A 73 10.12 11.11 -8.88
N ILE A 74 9.64 10.38 -7.87
CA ILE A 74 8.64 10.86 -6.92
C ILE A 74 9.35 11.44 -5.70
N TYR A 75 9.09 12.71 -5.40
CA TYR A 75 9.79 13.44 -4.33
C TYR A 75 9.34 13.09 -2.91
N SER A 76 8.13 12.57 -2.75
CA SER A 76 7.52 12.27 -1.45
C SER A 76 6.52 11.13 -1.63
N ASP A 77 6.53 10.15 -0.73
CA ASP A 77 5.55 9.06 -0.70
C ASP A 77 4.13 9.56 -0.36
N ARG A 78 4.02 10.76 0.22
CA ARG A 78 2.76 11.39 0.62
C ARG A 78 2.71 12.86 0.23
N SER A 79 1.50 13.37 -0.01
CA SER A 79 1.28 14.80 -0.14
C SER A 79 1.39 15.50 1.22
N THR A 80 1.62 16.81 1.21
CA THR A 80 1.82 17.63 2.42
C THR A 80 0.67 17.54 3.42
N GLU A 81 -0.56 17.38 2.94
CA GLU A 81 -1.78 17.26 3.75
C GLU A 81 -1.87 15.96 4.57
N PHE A 82 -1.03 14.98 4.21
CA PHE A 82 -1.01 13.65 4.81
C PHE A 82 0.39 13.22 5.29
N LYS A 83 1.32 14.17 5.41
CA LYS A 83 2.59 13.95 6.11
C LYS A 83 2.39 13.84 7.61
#